data_AF-A0AAX3JPJ2-F1
#
_entry.id   AF-A0AAX3JPJ2-F1
#
_cell.length_a   1.000
_cell.length_b   1.000
_cell.length_c   1.000
_cell.angle_alpha   90.00
_cell.angle_beta   90.00
_cell.angle_gamma   90.00
#
_symmetry.space_group_name_H-M   'P 1'
#
loop_
_entity.id
_entity.type
_entity.pdbx_description
1 polymer ?
#
loop_
_entity_poly.entity_id
_entity_poly.type
_entity_poly.pdbx_seq_one_letter_code
_entity_poly.pdbx_strand_id
1 'polypeptide(L)'
;MSKRKKVSAIIMTLFLIIGCNNGGGEDPQKVFLTSIANLGKGFLDVFVTFGDMITGAFGIKAETKKSDVGKYFTDIETTMKTVKEKLQAEVAANGNYEKVKTVVDQFITETLDKIASGAKKAAGGATDGASIGGVVKSNAGTSVDATSVNALVKGIKEIVDLVIKEGDGQADMTKPVEDDKKNIGKLFGAKNSDANGGAEDKHVAAASASIGAVSGADILQAIAAANADAKKDGKVSEATDAAALALAKGTSTDNEDQLGDSAKKDAIIAAGIALRAMAKDGKFIVKDTAANKTEAESAKGVAASAVGKTLSTLIIAIRDTVDSGLKTINEVLATVKQEDRSAETANTTESTASVEK
;
A
#
# COMPACT_ATOMS: atom_id res chain seq x y z
N MET A 1 -24.69 -8.38 -66.72
CA MET A 1 -23.95 -9.64 -66.47
C MET A 1 -22.44 -9.45 -66.25
N SER A 2 -21.98 -8.33 -65.64
CA SER A 2 -20.53 -7.98 -65.57
C SER A 2 -19.95 -7.87 -64.15
N LYS A 3 -20.74 -8.01 -63.07
CA LYS A 3 -20.25 -7.79 -61.69
C LYS A 3 -19.96 -9.06 -60.88
N ARG A 4 -20.32 -10.26 -61.36
CA ARG A 4 -20.02 -11.53 -60.64
C ARG A 4 -18.66 -12.15 -60.97
N LYS A 5 -17.99 -11.75 -62.07
CA LYS A 5 -16.68 -12.30 -62.46
C LYS A 5 -15.48 -11.65 -61.76
N LYS A 6 -15.62 -10.44 -61.17
CA LYS A 6 -14.51 -9.76 -60.49
C LYS A 6 -14.33 -10.16 -59.01
N VAL A 7 -15.37 -10.71 -58.37
CA VAL A 7 -15.27 -11.15 -56.96
C VAL A 7 -14.64 -12.54 -56.86
N SER A 8 -14.88 -13.43 -57.83
CA SER A 8 -14.27 -14.76 -57.86
C SER A 8 -12.77 -14.75 -58.19
N ALA A 9 -12.28 -13.70 -58.86
CA ALA A 9 -10.86 -13.56 -59.21
C ALA A 9 -10.00 -13.00 -58.06
N ILE A 10 -10.60 -12.27 -57.10
CA ILE A 10 -9.88 -11.69 -55.95
C ILE A 10 -9.76 -12.71 -54.80
N ILE A 11 -10.70 -13.65 -54.69
CA ILE A 11 -10.65 -14.71 -53.67
C ILE A 11 -9.71 -15.86 -54.08
N MET A 12 -9.48 -16.08 -55.38
CA MET A 12 -8.49 -17.08 -55.84
C MET A 12 -7.03 -16.63 -55.70
N THR A 13 -6.74 -15.32 -55.74
CA THR A 13 -5.36 -14.83 -55.52
C THR A 13 -4.96 -14.79 -54.05
N LEU A 14 -5.91 -14.88 -53.12
CA LEU A 14 -5.64 -14.90 -51.67
C LEU A 14 -5.37 -16.32 -51.13
N PHE A 15 -5.66 -17.37 -51.91
CA PHE A 15 -5.43 -18.77 -51.54
C PHE A 15 -4.30 -19.46 -52.33
N LEU A 16 -3.63 -18.75 -53.24
CA LEU A 16 -2.55 -19.29 -54.08
C LEU A 16 -1.12 -18.99 -53.58
N ILE A 17 -0.97 -18.49 -52.34
CA ILE A 17 0.34 -18.38 -51.64
C ILE A 17 0.45 -19.42 -50.51
N ILE A 18 -0.24 -20.56 -50.64
CA ILE A 18 -0.04 -21.74 -49.77
C ILE A 18 0.34 -22.93 -50.66
N GLY A 19 1.26 -22.69 -51.59
CA GLY A 19 1.81 -23.70 -52.49
C GLY A 19 3.33 -23.69 -52.42
N CYS A 20 3.88 -24.64 -51.66
CA CYS A 20 5.26 -25.12 -51.71
C CYS A 20 6.37 -24.07 -51.55
N ASN A 21 6.85 -23.87 -50.32
CA ASN A 21 8.29 -23.75 -50.11
C ASN A 21 8.76 -24.76 -49.07
N ASN A 22 9.48 -25.75 -49.54
CA ASN A 22 10.13 -26.80 -48.76
C ASN A 22 11.49 -26.27 -48.25
N GLY A 23 11.45 -25.16 -47.51
CA GLY A 23 12.61 -24.53 -46.86
C GLY A 23 12.43 -24.60 -45.35
N GLY A 24 13.46 -25.01 -44.61
CA GLY A 24 13.43 -25.25 -43.17
C GLY A 24 13.16 -24.02 -42.31
N GLY A 25 11.91 -23.55 -42.30
CA GLY A 25 11.34 -22.62 -41.33
C GLY A 25 10.49 -23.37 -40.30
N GLU A 26 10.51 -22.90 -39.05
CA GLU A 26 9.68 -23.49 -37.99
C GLU A 26 8.19 -23.37 -38.29
N ASP A 27 7.43 -24.43 -37.99
CA ASP A 27 5.96 -24.47 -38.11
C ASP A 27 5.34 -23.29 -37.32
N PRO A 28 4.63 -22.35 -37.99
CA PRO A 28 4.04 -21.19 -37.35
C PRO A 28 3.15 -21.50 -36.14
N GLN A 29 2.46 -22.65 -36.17
CA GLN A 29 1.63 -23.10 -35.05
C GLN A 29 2.50 -23.54 -33.86
N LYS A 30 3.58 -24.26 -34.12
CA LYS A 30 4.54 -24.67 -33.09
C LYS A 30 5.25 -23.46 -32.47
N VAL A 31 5.64 -22.47 -33.27
CA VAL A 31 6.25 -21.23 -32.76
C VAL A 31 5.25 -20.47 -31.89
N PHE A 32 4.01 -20.31 -32.34
CA PHE A 32 2.94 -19.68 -31.56
C PHE A 32 2.75 -20.36 -30.20
N LEU A 33 2.54 -21.68 -30.18
CA LEU A 33 2.33 -22.44 -28.94
C LEU A 33 3.54 -22.35 -27.99
N THR A 34 4.76 -22.35 -28.55
CA THR A 34 6.00 -22.20 -27.77
C THR A 34 6.08 -20.81 -27.13
N SER A 35 5.77 -19.74 -27.88
CA SER A 35 5.73 -18.38 -27.33
C SER A 35 4.71 -18.23 -26.20
N ILE A 36 3.49 -18.73 -26.38
CA ILE A 36 2.45 -18.68 -25.34
C ILE A 36 2.85 -19.49 -24.10
N ALA A 37 3.45 -20.68 -24.28
CA ALA A 37 3.94 -21.49 -23.17
C ALA A 37 5.06 -20.78 -22.39
N ASN A 38 5.98 -20.11 -23.08
CA ASN A 38 7.04 -19.33 -22.45
C ASN A 38 6.47 -18.14 -21.66
N LEU A 39 5.56 -17.35 -22.25
CA LEU A 39 4.84 -16.27 -21.55
C LEU A 39 4.13 -16.78 -20.29
N GLY A 40 3.39 -17.89 -20.42
CA GLY A 40 2.66 -18.47 -19.30
C GLY A 40 3.60 -18.91 -18.17
N LYS A 41 4.74 -19.52 -18.52
CA LYS A 41 5.78 -19.89 -17.55
C LYS A 41 6.40 -18.65 -16.89
N GLY A 42 6.77 -17.63 -17.66
CA GLY A 42 7.38 -16.43 -17.12
C GLY A 42 6.44 -15.66 -16.17
N PHE A 43 5.16 -15.55 -16.51
CA PHE A 43 4.17 -14.95 -15.61
C PHE A 43 3.94 -15.79 -14.34
N LEU A 44 3.99 -17.13 -14.44
CA LEU A 44 3.96 -17.99 -13.25
C LEU A 44 5.18 -17.76 -12.36
N ASP A 45 6.37 -17.62 -12.95
CA ASP A 45 7.60 -17.33 -12.19
C ASP A 45 7.53 -15.95 -11.51
N VAL A 46 6.91 -14.94 -12.15
CA VAL A 46 6.60 -13.65 -11.54
C VAL A 46 5.67 -13.81 -10.34
N PHE A 47 4.59 -14.57 -10.50
CA PHE A 47 3.61 -14.82 -9.44
C PHE A 47 4.24 -15.51 -8.24
N VAL A 48 5.05 -16.56 -8.46
CA VAL A 48 5.78 -17.25 -7.38
C VAL A 48 6.75 -16.31 -6.68
N THR A 49 7.52 -15.52 -7.44
CA THR A 49 8.45 -14.54 -6.85
C THR A 49 7.73 -13.52 -5.98
N PHE A 50 6.58 -13.01 -6.45
CA PHE A 50 5.77 -12.08 -5.68
C PHE A 50 5.29 -12.69 -4.36
N GLY A 51 4.79 -13.93 -4.40
CA GLY A 51 4.35 -14.67 -3.23
C GLY A 51 5.45 -14.84 -2.18
N ASP A 52 6.67 -15.16 -2.61
CA ASP A 52 7.83 -15.35 -1.73
C ASP A 52 8.34 -14.04 -1.10
N MET A 53 8.26 -12.92 -1.83
CA MET A 53 8.81 -11.63 -1.37
C MET A 53 7.96 -10.94 -0.31
N ILE A 54 6.64 -11.10 -0.35
CA ILE A 54 5.79 -10.51 0.68
C ILE A 54 5.76 -11.45 1.88
N THR A 55 6.55 -11.23 2.93
CA THR A 55 6.46 -12.01 4.18
C THR A 55 6.45 -11.13 5.46
N GLY A 56 6.39 -9.80 5.31
CA GLY A 56 6.93 -8.87 6.32
C GLY A 56 6.00 -8.19 7.34
N ALA A 57 4.68 -8.41 7.38
CA ALA A 57 3.80 -7.66 8.29
C ALA A 57 3.56 -8.33 9.67
N PHE A 58 3.93 -9.60 9.83
CA PHE A 58 3.58 -10.36 11.04
C PHE A 58 4.62 -10.15 12.15
N GLY A 59 4.14 -9.92 13.38
CA GLY A 59 5.01 -9.84 14.56
C GLY A 59 5.44 -8.43 14.97
N ILE A 60 4.66 -7.40 14.63
CA ILE A 60 4.83 -6.06 15.22
C ILE A 60 4.65 -6.15 16.74
N LYS A 61 5.66 -5.67 17.47
CA LYS A 61 5.66 -5.60 18.94
C LYS A 61 5.94 -4.17 19.38
N ALA A 62 5.75 -3.89 20.66
CA ALA A 62 5.97 -2.55 21.19
C ALA A 62 7.41 -2.08 20.98
N GLU A 63 8.39 -2.99 21.08
CA GLU A 63 9.81 -2.75 20.87
C GLU A 63 10.24 -2.63 19.40
N THR A 64 9.35 -2.93 18.44
CA THR A 64 9.63 -2.73 17.01
C THR A 64 10.03 -1.27 16.78
N LYS A 65 11.12 -1.06 16.03
CA LYS A 65 11.59 0.29 15.75
C LYS A 65 10.76 0.93 14.66
N LYS A 66 10.60 2.25 14.70
CA LYS A 66 9.94 2.99 13.62
C LYS A 66 10.68 2.82 12.30
N SER A 67 12.01 2.76 12.33
CA SER A 67 12.82 2.43 11.16
C SER A 67 12.51 1.05 10.57
N ASP A 68 12.10 0.08 11.38
CA ASP A 68 11.70 -1.25 10.88
C ASP A 68 10.35 -1.17 10.16
N VAL A 69 9.45 -0.30 10.62
CA VAL A 69 8.21 0.05 9.88
C VAL A 69 8.55 0.77 8.57
N GLY A 70 9.53 1.68 8.56
CA GLY A 70 10.02 2.30 7.32
C GLY A 70 10.62 1.29 6.35
N LYS A 71 11.37 0.30 6.87
CA LYS A 71 11.88 -0.81 6.07
C LYS A 71 10.75 -1.65 5.48
N TYR A 72 9.70 -1.94 6.24
CA TYR A 72 8.53 -2.65 5.74
C TYR A 72 7.92 -1.98 4.49
N PHE A 73 7.78 -0.65 4.49
CA PHE A 73 7.32 0.07 3.30
C PHE A 73 8.35 0.07 2.16
N THR A 74 9.64 0.18 2.46
CA THR A 74 10.73 0.05 1.47
C THR A 74 10.73 -1.33 0.80
N ASP A 75 10.45 -2.39 1.55
CA ASP A 75 10.36 -3.76 1.04
C ASP A 75 9.16 -3.91 0.08
N ILE A 76 8.02 -3.27 0.37
CA ILE A 76 6.87 -3.19 -0.55
C ILE A 76 7.27 -2.49 -1.85
N GLU A 77 7.90 -1.31 -1.77
CA GLU A 77 8.38 -0.56 -2.94
C GLU A 77 9.30 -1.44 -3.81
N THR A 78 10.24 -2.12 -3.17
CA THR A 78 11.23 -2.97 -3.85
C THR A 78 10.54 -4.15 -4.54
N THR A 79 9.59 -4.80 -3.85
CA THR A 79 8.80 -5.90 -4.40
C THR A 79 8.03 -5.47 -5.64
N MET A 80 7.33 -4.32 -5.60
CA MET A 80 6.58 -3.82 -6.76
C MET A 80 7.48 -3.53 -7.96
N LYS A 81 8.67 -2.95 -7.72
CA LYS A 81 9.66 -2.71 -8.77
C LYS A 81 10.19 -4.00 -9.38
N THR A 82 10.53 -4.99 -8.57
CA THR A 82 10.99 -6.29 -9.06
C THR A 82 9.92 -7.00 -9.88
N VAL A 83 8.65 -6.98 -9.45
CA VAL A 83 7.54 -7.54 -10.23
C VAL A 83 7.37 -6.81 -11.56
N LYS A 84 7.40 -5.48 -11.56
CA LYS A 84 7.36 -4.66 -12.78
C LYS A 84 8.48 -5.03 -13.76
N GLU A 85 9.73 -5.05 -13.29
CA GLU A 85 10.89 -5.37 -14.13
C GLU A 85 10.78 -6.76 -14.75
N LYS A 86 10.35 -7.77 -13.99
CA LYS A 86 10.15 -9.11 -14.51
C LYS A 86 9.02 -9.20 -15.52
N LEU A 87 7.88 -8.53 -15.28
CA LEU A 87 6.78 -8.48 -16.25
C LEU A 87 7.21 -7.83 -17.57
N GLN A 88 7.97 -6.73 -17.50
CA GLN A 88 8.48 -6.06 -18.70
C GLN A 88 9.49 -6.92 -19.46
N ALA A 89 10.39 -7.61 -18.74
CA ALA A 89 11.33 -8.55 -19.34
C ALA A 89 10.61 -9.70 -20.05
N GLU A 90 9.55 -10.23 -19.45
CA GLU A 90 8.78 -11.34 -20.02
C GLU A 90 8.05 -10.93 -21.31
N VAL A 91 7.41 -9.76 -21.29
CA VAL A 91 6.76 -9.22 -22.49
C VAL A 91 7.78 -8.84 -23.57
N ALA A 92 8.98 -8.37 -23.21
CA ALA A 92 10.02 -8.07 -24.19
C ALA A 92 10.64 -9.32 -24.82
N ALA A 93 10.82 -10.40 -24.05
CA ALA A 93 11.43 -11.64 -24.52
C ALA A 93 10.46 -12.52 -25.31
N ASN A 94 9.19 -12.54 -24.92
CA ASN A 94 8.21 -13.49 -25.45
C ASN A 94 6.95 -12.82 -26.03
N GLY A 95 6.70 -11.53 -25.73
CA GLY A 95 5.44 -10.83 -25.96
C GLY A 95 5.33 -10.06 -27.27
N ASN A 96 5.36 -10.76 -28.42
CA ASN A 96 4.93 -10.18 -29.70
C ASN A 96 3.39 -10.06 -29.80
N TYR A 97 2.69 -9.84 -28.68
CA TYR A 97 1.23 -9.81 -28.57
C TYR A 97 0.79 -8.49 -27.93
N GLU A 98 0.28 -7.58 -28.76
CA GLU A 98 -0.06 -6.21 -28.33
C GLU A 98 -1.11 -6.18 -27.21
N LYS A 99 -2.07 -7.11 -27.23
CA LYS A 99 -3.08 -7.27 -26.17
C LYS A 99 -2.45 -7.57 -24.81
N VAL A 100 -1.50 -8.50 -24.75
CA VAL A 100 -0.80 -8.87 -23.51
C VAL A 100 0.06 -7.72 -23.03
N LYS A 101 0.80 -7.08 -23.94
CA LYS A 101 1.61 -5.91 -23.62
C LYS A 101 0.76 -4.78 -23.03
N THR A 102 -0.41 -4.51 -23.61
CA THR A 102 -1.31 -3.45 -23.15
C THR A 102 -1.81 -3.70 -21.73
N VAL A 103 -2.28 -4.92 -21.42
CA VAL A 103 -2.75 -5.23 -20.06
C VAL A 103 -1.61 -5.22 -19.03
N VAL A 104 -0.41 -5.65 -19.42
CA VAL A 104 0.78 -5.58 -18.55
C VAL A 104 1.18 -4.13 -18.30
N ASP A 105 1.24 -3.29 -19.33
CA ASP A 105 1.58 -1.86 -19.21
C ASP A 105 0.54 -1.13 -18.34
N GLN A 106 -0.76 -1.44 -18.50
CA GLN A 106 -1.82 -0.90 -17.65
C GLN A 106 -1.68 -1.36 -16.20
N PHE A 107 -1.46 -2.65 -15.96
CA PHE A 107 -1.26 -3.17 -14.60
C PHE A 107 -0.05 -2.52 -13.90
N ILE A 108 1.05 -2.34 -14.62
CA ILE A 108 2.24 -1.65 -14.10
C ILE A 108 1.92 -0.21 -13.71
N THR A 109 1.36 0.57 -14.63
CA THR A 109 1.19 2.02 -14.46
C THR A 109 0.04 2.38 -13.52
N GLU A 110 -1.05 1.62 -13.56
CA GLU A 110 -2.24 1.91 -12.74
C GLU A 110 -2.17 1.28 -11.36
N THR A 111 -1.36 0.23 -11.16
CA THR A 111 -1.27 -0.52 -9.91
C THR A 111 0.14 -0.50 -9.32
N LEU A 112 1.10 -1.21 -9.93
CA LEU A 112 2.42 -1.45 -9.31
C LEU A 112 3.18 -0.16 -9.01
N ASP A 113 3.18 0.78 -9.96
CA ASP A 113 3.89 2.06 -9.81
C ASP A 113 3.26 2.93 -8.70
N LYS A 114 1.93 2.90 -8.55
CA LYS A 114 1.24 3.66 -7.50
C LYS A 114 1.48 3.05 -6.11
N ILE A 115 1.44 1.71 -5.99
CA ILE A 115 1.77 1.03 -4.74
C ILE A 115 3.23 1.32 -4.35
N ALA A 116 4.16 1.25 -5.31
CA ALA A 116 5.57 1.56 -5.06
C ALA A 116 5.78 3.02 -4.62
N SER A 117 5.13 3.96 -5.30
CA SER A 117 5.17 5.40 -4.98
C SER A 117 4.62 5.69 -3.58
N GLY A 118 3.43 5.17 -3.27
CA GLY A 118 2.80 5.33 -1.96
C GLY A 118 3.66 4.72 -0.84
N ALA A 119 4.19 3.52 -1.06
CA ALA A 119 5.05 2.84 -0.09
C ALA A 119 6.34 3.64 0.18
N LYS A 120 7.00 4.13 -0.89
CA LYS A 120 8.18 5.00 -0.76
C LYS A 120 7.89 6.25 0.08
N LYS A 121 6.75 6.90 -0.14
CA LYS A 121 6.34 8.09 0.63
C LYS A 121 6.12 7.73 2.10
N ALA A 122 5.40 6.64 2.38
CA ALA A 122 5.14 6.19 3.74
C ALA A 122 6.43 5.81 4.49
N ALA A 123 7.38 5.15 3.81
CA ALA A 123 8.70 4.83 4.37
C ALA A 123 9.44 6.07 4.87
N GLY A 124 9.33 7.20 4.14
CA GLY A 124 9.93 8.48 4.52
C GLY A 124 9.37 9.07 5.83
N GLY A 125 8.21 8.61 6.30
CA GLY A 125 7.65 9.02 7.58
C GLY A 125 8.07 8.16 8.77
N ALA A 126 8.50 6.91 8.59
CA ALA A 126 8.87 6.01 9.68
C ALA A 126 10.39 5.77 9.72
N THR A 127 11.15 6.75 10.22
CA THR A 127 12.61 6.83 9.97
C THR A 127 13.51 6.69 11.18
N ASP A 128 13.01 6.97 12.40
CA ASP A 128 13.86 6.98 13.60
C ASP A 128 14.00 5.58 14.23
N GLY A 129 15.06 5.40 15.04
CA GLY A 129 15.34 4.13 15.73
C GLY A 129 14.58 3.93 17.04
N ALA A 130 13.65 4.83 17.39
CA ALA A 130 12.84 4.67 18.60
C ALA A 130 11.79 3.57 18.40
N SER A 131 11.31 3.02 19.51
CA SER A 131 10.26 2.01 19.49
C SER A 131 8.88 2.63 19.26
N ILE A 132 7.99 1.89 18.58
CA ILE A 132 6.62 2.33 18.32
C ILE A 132 5.78 2.49 19.60
N GLY A 133 6.14 1.76 20.66
CA GLY A 133 5.52 1.82 21.99
C GLY A 133 6.15 2.86 22.92
N GLY A 134 6.84 3.88 22.40
CA GLY A 134 7.48 4.89 23.24
C GLY A 134 6.48 5.62 24.14
N VAL A 135 6.76 5.68 25.45
CA VAL A 135 5.93 6.35 26.46
C VAL A 135 6.71 7.40 27.25
N VAL A 136 6.01 8.44 27.72
CA VAL A 136 6.56 9.54 28.54
C VAL A 136 5.54 10.04 29.57
N LYS A 137 5.99 10.83 30.54
CA LYS A 137 5.11 11.64 31.41
C LYS A 137 4.72 12.97 30.75
N SER A 138 3.65 13.58 31.26
CA SER A 138 3.03 14.81 30.74
C SER A 138 3.95 16.04 30.71
N ASN A 139 4.89 16.17 31.63
CA ASN A 139 5.81 17.31 31.69
C ASN A 139 6.98 17.25 30.67
N ALA A 140 7.04 16.21 29.83
CA ALA A 140 8.14 16.01 28.87
C ALA A 140 8.04 16.87 27.59
N GLY A 141 6.93 17.59 27.37
CA GLY A 141 6.78 18.52 26.24
C GLY A 141 6.85 17.85 24.86
N THR A 142 6.43 16.60 24.73
CA THR A 142 6.61 15.80 23.50
C THR A 142 5.83 16.38 22.33
N SER A 143 6.55 16.63 21.26
CA SER A 143 6.05 17.14 20.00
C SER A 143 6.44 16.15 18.90
N VAL A 144 5.51 15.87 17.99
CA VAL A 144 5.67 14.87 16.93
C VAL A 144 6.13 15.56 15.66
N ASP A 145 6.93 14.88 14.84
CA ASP A 145 7.36 15.44 13.56
C ASP A 145 6.21 15.46 12.54
N ALA A 146 5.78 16.66 12.13
CA ALA A 146 4.68 16.82 11.18
C ALA A 146 5.02 16.33 9.77
N THR A 147 6.27 16.48 9.34
CA THR A 147 6.71 15.97 8.03
C THR A 147 6.53 14.46 7.96
N SER A 148 6.87 13.76 9.05
CA SER A 148 6.72 12.33 9.20
C SER A 148 5.25 11.87 9.17
N VAL A 149 4.37 12.49 9.95
CA VAL A 149 2.92 12.17 9.92
C VAL A 149 2.35 12.43 8.53
N ASN A 150 2.69 13.57 7.91
CA ASN A 150 2.20 13.93 6.58
C ASN A 150 2.69 12.93 5.51
N ALA A 151 3.94 12.46 5.60
CA ALA A 151 4.48 11.45 4.69
C ALA A 151 3.76 10.10 4.84
N LEU A 152 3.50 9.65 6.07
CA LEU A 152 2.72 8.44 6.35
C LEU A 152 1.30 8.55 5.79
N VAL A 153 0.60 9.64 6.08
CA VAL A 153 -0.78 9.88 5.60
C VAL A 153 -0.81 9.88 4.07
N LYS A 154 0.06 10.64 3.40
CA LYS A 154 0.12 10.72 1.93
C LYS A 154 0.43 9.36 1.30
N GLY A 155 1.44 8.66 1.83
CA GLY A 155 1.88 7.38 1.29
C GLY A 155 0.85 6.27 1.47
N ILE A 156 0.29 6.16 2.69
CA ILE A 156 -0.76 5.18 2.97
C ILE A 156 -2.02 5.49 2.15
N LYS A 157 -2.43 6.77 2.06
CA LYS A 157 -3.58 7.18 1.25
C LYS A 157 -3.48 6.72 -0.20
N GLU A 158 -2.33 6.95 -0.84
CA GLU A 158 -2.11 6.58 -2.25
C GLU A 158 -2.27 5.08 -2.49
N ILE A 159 -1.90 4.24 -1.52
CA ILE A 159 -2.11 2.80 -1.58
C ILE A 159 -3.58 2.45 -1.28
N VAL A 160 -4.15 3.01 -0.20
CA VAL A 160 -5.50 2.70 0.28
C VAL A 160 -6.55 3.04 -0.77
N ASP A 161 -6.44 4.19 -1.43
CA ASP A 161 -7.36 4.63 -2.49
C ASP A 161 -7.39 3.64 -3.68
N LEU A 162 -6.36 2.78 -3.81
CA LEU A 162 -6.25 1.75 -4.84
C LEU A 162 -6.70 0.36 -4.36
N VAL A 163 -6.28 -0.05 -3.15
CA VAL A 163 -6.37 -1.45 -2.69
C VAL A 163 -7.50 -1.73 -1.69
N ILE A 164 -8.03 -0.71 -1.01
CA ILE A 164 -9.09 -0.86 -0.01
C ILE A 164 -10.41 -0.30 -0.55
N LYS A 165 -11.42 -1.16 -0.67
CA LYS A 165 -12.75 -0.80 -1.19
C LYS A 165 -13.83 -0.75 -0.11
N GLU A 166 -13.55 -1.29 1.07
CA GLU A 166 -14.48 -1.42 2.18
C GLU A 166 -13.93 -0.72 3.43
N GLY A 167 -14.75 -0.66 4.48
CA GLY A 167 -14.42 -0.01 5.75
C GLY A 167 -15.05 1.37 5.89
N ASP A 168 -15.25 1.77 7.14
CA ASP A 168 -15.77 3.06 7.56
C ASP A 168 -14.71 3.78 8.41
N GLY A 169 -14.03 4.75 7.80
CA GLY A 169 -13.05 5.60 8.49
C GLY A 169 -13.64 6.43 9.64
N GLN A 170 -14.97 6.45 9.76
CA GLN A 170 -15.72 7.13 10.80
C GLN A 170 -16.41 6.15 11.77
N ALA A 171 -16.03 4.87 11.74
CA ALA A 171 -16.64 3.85 12.60
C ALA A 171 -16.52 4.22 14.08
N ASP A 172 -17.65 4.17 14.77
CA ASP A 172 -17.80 4.43 16.20
C ASP A 172 -18.67 3.32 16.81
N MET A 173 -17.99 2.30 17.33
CA MET A 173 -18.56 1.00 17.69
C MET A 173 -18.60 0.77 19.19
N THR A 174 -17.77 1.47 19.96
CA THR A 174 -17.61 1.32 21.40
C THR A 174 -18.28 2.44 22.18
N LYS A 175 -18.80 2.09 23.35
CA LYS A 175 -19.44 3.03 24.29
C LYS A 175 -18.93 2.81 25.72
N PRO A 176 -17.62 2.96 25.99
CA PRO A 176 -17.11 2.99 27.35
C PRO A 176 -17.63 4.22 28.10
N VAL A 177 -17.29 4.34 29.38
CA VAL A 177 -17.60 5.54 30.17
C VAL A 177 -17.17 6.79 29.41
N GLU A 178 -18.07 7.77 29.32
CA GLU A 178 -17.92 8.94 28.46
C GLU A 178 -16.64 9.72 28.75
N ASP A 179 -16.33 9.92 30.03
CA ASP A 179 -15.11 10.56 30.51
C ASP A 179 -13.86 9.73 30.17
N ASP A 180 -13.93 8.41 30.26
CA ASP A 180 -12.79 7.55 29.92
C ASP A 180 -12.50 7.62 28.42
N LYS A 181 -13.55 7.66 27.57
CA LYS A 181 -13.39 7.85 26.12
C LYS A 181 -12.80 9.21 25.78
N LYS A 182 -13.29 10.29 26.40
CA LYS A 182 -12.73 11.66 26.20
C LYS A 182 -11.26 11.70 26.57
N ASN A 183 -10.91 11.10 27.70
CA ASN A 183 -9.58 11.14 28.26
C ASN A 183 -8.57 10.20 27.58
N ILE A 184 -8.97 9.42 26.56
CA ILE A 184 -8.02 8.81 25.61
C ILE A 184 -7.09 9.88 25.02
N GLY A 185 -7.62 11.09 24.81
CA GLY A 185 -6.87 12.25 24.33
C GLY A 185 -5.58 12.56 25.09
N LYS A 186 -5.52 12.21 26.39
CA LYS A 186 -4.33 12.37 27.22
C LYS A 186 -3.14 11.58 26.72
N LEU A 187 -3.34 10.50 25.97
CA LEU A 187 -2.25 9.75 25.31
C LEU A 187 -1.50 10.61 24.28
N PHE A 188 -2.14 11.62 23.71
CA PHE A 188 -1.60 12.47 22.65
C PHE A 188 -1.10 13.80 23.19
N GLY A 189 -1.88 14.45 24.06
CA GLY A 189 -1.59 15.78 24.56
C GLY A 189 -2.13 16.03 25.96
N ALA A 190 -1.56 15.36 26.96
CA ALA A 190 -1.89 15.57 28.37
C ALA A 190 -1.57 16.98 28.86
N LYS A 191 -2.30 17.46 29.88
CA LYS A 191 -2.02 18.73 30.54
C LYS A 191 -0.56 18.82 31.02
N ASN A 192 0.18 19.80 30.52
CA ASN A 192 1.64 19.89 30.71
C ASN A 192 2.06 20.54 32.04
N SER A 193 1.13 21.19 32.75
CA SER A 193 1.35 21.80 34.06
C SER A 193 1.15 20.82 35.22
N ASP A 194 0.69 19.59 34.95
CA ASP A 194 0.48 18.55 35.94
C ASP A 194 1.32 17.34 35.60
N ALA A 195 2.25 16.96 36.48
CA ALA A 195 3.13 15.79 36.30
C ALA A 195 2.37 14.45 36.25
N ASN A 196 1.12 14.42 36.73
CA ASN A 196 0.22 13.27 36.71
C ASN A 196 -0.92 13.41 35.69
N GLY A 197 -0.88 14.42 34.82
CA GLY A 197 -1.94 14.72 33.86
C GLY A 197 -2.07 13.72 32.71
N GLY A 198 -1.14 12.76 32.59
CA GLY A 198 -1.13 11.74 31.53
C GLY A 198 -2.29 10.74 31.60
N ALA A 199 -2.36 9.87 30.59
CA ALA A 199 -3.37 8.81 30.54
C ALA A 199 -3.20 7.79 31.69
N GLU A 200 -4.32 7.33 32.23
CA GLU A 200 -4.41 6.30 33.27
C GLU A 200 -4.86 4.98 32.63
N ASP A 201 -4.74 3.86 33.36
CA ASP A 201 -5.11 2.51 32.90
C ASP A 201 -6.47 2.46 32.19
N LYS A 202 -7.49 3.10 32.76
CA LYS A 202 -8.85 3.14 32.19
C LYS A 202 -8.94 3.87 30.85
N HIS A 203 -8.14 4.92 30.65
CA HIS A 203 -8.08 5.64 29.37
C HIS A 203 -7.38 4.77 28.31
N VAL A 204 -6.32 4.07 28.71
CA VAL A 204 -5.60 3.14 27.81
C VAL A 204 -6.47 1.93 27.47
N ALA A 205 -7.23 1.41 28.42
CA ALA A 205 -8.19 0.33 28.20
C ALA A 205 -9.31 0.76 27.23
N ALA A 206 -9.82 1.99 27.35
CA ALA A 206 -10.78 2.54 26.40
C ALA A 206 -10.19 2.64 24.98
N ALA A 207 -8.94 3.11 24.85
CA ALA A 207 -8.23 3.12 23.57
C ALA A 207 -8.03 1.72 22.98
N SER A 208 -7.69 0.75 23.83
CA SER A 208 -7.59 -0.67 23.45
C SER A 208 -8.91 -1.22 22.94
N ALA A 209 -10.03 -0.88 23.61
CA ALA A 209 -11.37 -1.27 23.17
C ALA A 209 -11.71 -0.69 21.78
N SER A 210 -11.39 0.59 21.53
CA SER A 210 -11.57 1.22 20.21
C SER A 210 -10.81 0.46 19.12
N ILE A 211 -9.54 0.13 19.33
CA ILE A 211 -8.72 -0.64 18.38
C ILE A 211 -9.27 -2.07 18.18
N GLY A 212 -9.74 -2.69 19.25
CA GLY A 212 -10.33 -4.03 19.22
C GLY A 212 -11.61 -4.09 18.40
N ALA A 213 -12.43 -3.03 18.47
CA ALA A 213 -13.75 -2.99 17.83
C ALA A 213 -13.71 -2.71 16.32
N VAL A 214 -12.86 -1.80 15.86
CA VAL A 214 -12.78 -1.44 14.43
C VAL A 214 -11.98 -2.45 13.62
N SER A 215 -12.23 -2.60 12.33
CA SER A 215 -11.39 -3.39 11.43
C SER A 215 -10.10 -2.64 11.06
N GLY A 216 -9.10 -3.34 10.50
CA GLY A 216 -7.93 -2.65 9.95
C GLY A 216 -8.25 -1.81 8.71
N ALA A 217 -9.31 -2.15 7.97
CA ALA A 217 -9.79 -1.36 6.84
C ALA A 217 -10.37 -0.01 7.34
N ASP A 218 -11.13 -0.01 8.44
CA ASP A 218 -11.63 1.22 9.06
C ASP A 218 -10.48 2.14 9.49
N ILE A 219 -9.42 1.56 10.07
CA ILE A 219 -8.21 2.30 10.45
C ILE A 219 -7.53 2.91 9.22
N LEU A 220 -7.33 2.10 8.16
CA LEU A 220 -6.71 2.56 6.92
C LEU A 220 -7.54 3.65 6.23
N GLN A 221 -8.87 3.53 6.21
CA GLN A 221 -9.77 4.55 5.68
C GLN A 221 -9.70 5.84 6.50
N ALA A 222 -9.64 5.75 7.83
CA ALA A 222 -9.46 6.92 8.70
C ALA A 222 -8.10 7.62 8.45
N ILE A 223 -7.03 6.87 8.20
CA ILE A 223 -5.72 7.43 7.80
C ILE A 223 -5.84 8.10 6.42
N ALA A 224 -6.46 7.44 5.43
CA ALA A 224 -6.58 7.95 4.07
C ALA A 224 -7.52 9.17 3.95
N ALA A 225 -8.46 9.33 4.89
CA ALA A 225 -9.33 10.49 4.99
C ALA A 225 -8.71 11.66 5.79
N ALA A 226 -7.63 11.42 6.53
CA ALA A 226 -7.00 12.44 7.36
C ALA A 226 -6.33 13.54 6.53
N ASN A 227 -6.26 14.75 7.08
CA ASN A 227 -5.60 15.87 6.44
C ASN A 227 -4.10 15.62 6.29
N ALA A 228 -3.65 15.46 5.04
CA ALA A 228 -2.28 15.21 4.66
C ALA A 228 -1.31 16.38 4.93
N ASP A 229 -1.84 17.55 5.26
CA ASP A 229 -1.08 18.78 5.59
C ASP A 229 -1.43 19.27 7.00
N ALA A 230 -1.76 18.35 7.91
CA ALA A 230 -2.05 18.65 9.30
C ALA A 230 -0.90 19.42 9.96
N LYS A 231 -1.26 20.38 10.81
CA LYS A 231 -0.30 21.26 11.49
C LYS A 231 0.23 20.61 12.75
N LYS A 232 1.51 20.85 12.99
CA LYS A 232 2.22 20.44 14.21
C LYS A 232 1.62 21.11 15.45
N ASP A 233 1.67 20.41 16.59
CA ASP A 233 1.36 20.95 17.93
C ASP A 233 -0.08 21.49 18.07
N GLY A 234 -1.04 20.85 17.38
CA GLY A 234 -2.47 21.11 17.61
C GLY A 234 -2.91 20.68 19.01
N LYS A 235 -4.09 21.14 19.44
CA LYS A 235 -4.69 20.69 20.70
C LYS A 235 -5.51 19.43 20.46
N VAL A 236 -5.65 18.59 21.49
CA VAL A 236 -6.43 17.36 21.38
C VAL A 236 -7.91 17.68 21.16
N SER A 237 -8.44 18.67 21.86
CA SER A 237 -9.84 19.10 21.73
C SER A 237 -10.21 19.69 20.36
N GLU A 238 -9.21 20.15 19.60
CA GLU A 238 -9.38 20.74 18.26
C GLU A 238 -9.08 19.71 17.14
N ALA A 239 -8.60 18.52 17.48
CA ALA A 239 -8.33 17.48 16.51
C ALA A 239 -9.64 16.98 15.89
N THR A 240 -9.70 16.96 14.55
CA THR A 240 -10.89 16.53 13.79
C THR A 240 -10.66 15.25 13.00
N ASP A 241 -9.42 14.82 12.85
CA ASP A 241 -9.01 13.62 12.14
C ASP A 241 -7.80 12.93 12.80
N ALA A 242 -7.39 11.80 12.24
CA ALA A 242 -6.31 10.98 12.78
C ALA A 242 -4.93 11.68 12.74
N ALA A 243 -4.66 12.50 11.72
CA ALA A 243 -3.38 13.19 11.55
C ALA A 243 -3.23 14.33 12.56
N ALA A 244 -4.28 15.16 12.72
CA ALA A 244 -4.34 16.21 13.72
C ALA A 244 -4.24 15.62 15.14
N LEU A 245 -4.91 14.49 15.40
CA LEU A 245 -4.82 13.82 16.69
C LEU A 245 -3.40 13.28 16.94
N ALA A 246 -2.78 12.63 15.96
CA ALA A 246 -1.41 12.13 16.08
C ALA A 246 -0.40 13.26 16.37
N LEU A 247 -0.62 14.45 15.80
CA LEU A 247 0.22 15.65 15.98
C LEU A 247 -0.12 16.48 17.22
N ALA A 248 -1.17 16.11 17.97
CA ALA A 248 -1.61 16.89 19.10
C ALA A 248 -0.55 16.96 20.21
N LYS A 249 -0.60 18.04 20.98
CA LYS A 249 0.33 18.33 22.08
C LYS A 249 -0.41 18.85 23.30
N GLY A 250 0.18 18.56 24.46
CA GLY A 250 -0.31 19.01 25.75
C GLY A 250 -0.23 20.52 25.95
N THR A 251 -1.28 21.10 26.51
CA THR A 251 -1.35 22.51 26.90
C THR A 251 -1.47 22.66 28.42
N SER A 252 -1.47 23.88 28.94
CA SER A 252 -1.69 24.14 30.38
C SER A 252 -3.16 24.36 30.73
N THR A 253 -4.06 24.31 29.74
CA THR A 253 -5.48 24.66 29.88
C THR A 253 -6.30 23.41 30.19
N ASP A 254 -7.30 23.56 31.05
CA ASP A 254 -8.20 22.46 31.40
C ASP A 254 -9.01 21.97 30.19
N ASN A 255 -9.19 20.65 30.11
CA ASN A 255 -9.98 19.93 29.10
C ASN A 255 -9.49 20.05 27.65
N GLU A 256 -8.38 20.74 27.36
CA GLU A 256 -7.77 20.75 26.02
C GLU A 256 -7.07 19.42 25.67
N ASP A 257 -6.95 18.52 26.65
CA ASP A 257 -6.45 17.14 26.56
C ASP A 257 -7.55 16.10 26.32
N GLN A 258 -8.81 16.53 26.23
CA GLN A 258 -9.97 15.68 25.95
C GLN A 258 -10.29 15.63 24.46
N LEU A 259 -10.67 14.45 23.96
CA LEU A 259 -11.16 14.30 22.58
C LEU A 259 -12.48 15.05 22.36
N GLY A 260 -12.55 15.83 21.29
CA GLY A 260 -13.80 16.34 20.74
C GLY A 260 -14.60 15.27 19.98
N ASP A 261 -15.86 15.57 19.65
CA ASP A 261 -16.79 14.61 19.04
C ASP A 261 -16.28 13.99 17.74
N SER A 262 -15.58 14.79 16.91
CA SER A 262 -15.00 14.31 15.66
C SER A 262 -13.90 13.27 15.89
N ALA A 263 -12.96 13.53 16.81
CA ALA A 263 -11.84 12.63 17.08
C ALA A 263 -12.17 11.47 18.03
N LYS A 264 -13.36 11.48 18.64
CA LYS A 264 -13.83 10.43 19.58
C LYS A 264 -14.26 9.13 18.89
N LYS A 265 -14.33 9.10 17.55
CA LYS A 265 -14.69 7.89 16.79
C LYS A 265 -13.58 6.84 16.90
N ASP A 266 -13.95 5.58 17.04
CA ASP A 266 -12.99 4.51 17.29
C ASP A 266 -11.97 4.33 16.15
N ALA A 267 -12.41 4.50 14.90
CA ALA A 267 -11.51 4.42 13.74
C ALA A 267 -10.48 5.55 13.74
N ILE A 268 -10.89 6.78 14.06
CA ILE A 268 -9.98 7.94 14.19
C ILE A 268 -9.02 7.76 15.37
N ILE A 269 -9.49 7.27 16.51
CA ILE A 269 -8.64 6.98 17.67
C ILE A 269 -7.57 5.96 17.27
N ALA A 270 -7.97 4.82 16.70
CA ALA A 270 -7.04 3.76 16.32
C ALA A 270 -6.04 4.23 15.23
N ALA A 271 -6.50 5.00 14.25
CA ALA A 271 -5.66 5.61 13.22
C ALA A 271 -4.68 6.64 13.78
N GLY A 272 -5.13 7.51 14.70
CA GLY A 272 -4.28 8.48 15.38
C GLY A 272 -3.19 7.79 16.19
N ILE A 273 -3.53 6.70 16.90
CA ILE A 273 -2.56 5.87 17.63
C ILE A 273 -1.56 5.25 16.65
N ALA A 274 -2.02 4.63 15.57
CA ALA A 274 -1.14 4.01 14.57
C ALA A 274 -0.17 5.04 13.96
N LEU A 275 -0.68 6.19 13.51
CA LEU A 275 0.14 7.27 12.95
C LEU A 275 1.17 7.78 13.96
N ARG A 276 0.75 8.07 15.20
CA ARG A 276 1.68 8.56 16.22
C ARG A 276 2.75 7.54 16.59
N ALA A 277 2.39 6.26 16.64
CA ALA A 277 3.34 5.18 16.94
C ALA A 277 4.40 5.02 15.83
N MET A 278 4.00 5.14 14.56
CA MET A 278 4.91 5.03 13.42
C MET A 278 5.74 6.30 13.17
N ALA A 279 5.18 7.47 13.49
CA ALA A 279 5.77 8.76 13.15
C ALA A 279 7.00 9.09 14.00
N LYS A 280 7.95 9.78 13.38
CA LYS A 280 9.16 10.28 14.02
C LYS A 280 8.83 11.13 15.24
N ASP A 281 9.57 10.90 16.33
CA ASP A 281 9.42 11.56 17.64
C ASP A 281 8.06 11.31 18.35
N GLY A 282 7.14 10.57 17.73
CA GLY A 282 5.88 10.13 18.31
C GLY A 282 6.06 9.28 19.57
N LYS A 283 5.40 9.67 20.65
CA LYS A 283 5.35 8.98 21.95
C LYS A 283 3.99 9.18 22.59
N PHE A 284 3.56 8.22 23.40
CA PHE A 284 2.33 8.31 24.16
C PHE A 284 2.57 8.85 25.57
N ILE A 285 1.61 9.62 26.07
CA ILE A 285 1.73 10.27 27.36
C ILE A 285 0.87 9.53 28.38
N VAL A 286 1.52 9.01 29.43
CA VAL A 286 0.89 8.27 30.52
C VAL A 286 1.17 8.94 31.85
N LYS A 287 0.34 8.65 32.85
CA LYS A 287 0.47 9.21 34.20
C LYS A 287 1.76 8.75 34.88
N ASP A 288 2.08 7.46 34.78
CA ASP A 288 3.30 6.90 35.34
C ASP A 288 4.06 6.04 34.33
N THR A 289 5.39 6.18 34.32
CA THR A 289 6.33 5.46 33.46
C THR A 289 7.30 4.60 34.25
N ALA A 290 7.08 4.47 35.57
CA ALA A 290 7.86 3.54 36.39
C ALA A 290 7.71 2.10 35.87
N ALA A 291 8.69 1.25 36.15
CA ALA A 291 8.67 -0.14 35.73
C ALA A 291 7.39 -0.86 36.21
N ASN A 292 6.81 -1.69 35.35
CA ASN A 292 5.61 -2.51 35.62
C ASN A 292 4.32 -1.70 35.85
N LYS A 293 4.28 -0.42 35.47
CA LYS A 293 3.06 0.37 35.50
C LYS A 293 2.11 -0.05 34.39
N THR A 294 0.89 -0.39 34.76
CA THR A 294 -0.12 -0.93 33.85
C THR A 294 -0.42 0.04 32.71
N GLU A 295 -0.50 1.34 32.96
CA GLU A 295 -0.78 2.34 31.93
C GLU A 295 0.33 2.39 30.87
N ALA A 296 1.59 2.27 31.30
CA ALA A 296 2.76 2.30 30.42
C ALA A 296 2.85 1.03 29.56
N GLU A 297 2.69 -0.15 30.18
CA GLU A 297 2.71 -1.43 29.45
C GLU A 297 1.50 -1.60 28.54
N SER A 298 0.33 -1.11 28.96
CA SER A 298 -0.88 -1.14 28.14
C SER A 298 -0.75 -0.19 26.95
N ALA A 299 -0.17 1.01 27.11
CA ALA A 299 0.00 1.97 26.02
C ALA A 299 0.96 1.42 24.94
N LYS A 300 2.01 0.70 25.35
CA LYS A 300 2.89 -0.07 24.46
C LYS A 300 2.12 -1.13 23.66
N GLY A 301 1.27 -1.90 24.33
CA GLY A 301 0.43 -2.92 23.68
C GLY A 301 -0.60 -2.32 22.71
N VAL A 302 -1.21 -1.20 23.08
CA VAL A 302 -2.14 -0.41 22.26
C VAL A 302 -1.44 0.08 20.98
N ALA A 303 -0.23 0.61 21.09
CA ALA A 303 0.58 1.03 19.94
C ALA A 303 0.88 -0.15 19.00
N ALA A 304 1.38 -1.26 19.54
CA ALA A 304 1.70 -2.45 18.76
C ALA A 304 0.47 -3.03 18.05
N SER A 305 -0.67 -3.05 18.73
CA SER A 305 -1.94 -3.54 18.17
C SER A 305 -2.44 -2.67 17.03
N ALA A 306 -2.44 -1.34 17.20
CA ALA A 306 -2.88 -0.41 16.16
C ALA A 306 -1.99 -0.49 14.92
N VAL A 307 -0.67 -0.47 15.09
CA VAL A 307 0.30 -0.57 13.98
C VAL A 307 0.19 -1.94 13.31
N GLY A 308 0.21 -3.03 14.09
CA GLY A 308 0.12 -4.39 13.56
C GLY A 308 -1.15 -4.62 12.74
N LYS A 309 -2.30 -4.15 13.22
CA LYS A 309 -3.59 -4.27 12.52
C LYS A 309 -3.62 -3.44 11.22
N THR A 310 -3.06 -2.23 11.24
CA THR A 310 -2.93 -1.35 10.08
C THR A 310 -2.07 -1.99 8.99
N LEU A 311 -0.83 -2.38 9.33
CA LEU A 311 0.12 -2.92 8.36
C LEU A 311 -0.29 -4.29 7.84
N SER A 312 -0.81 -5.17 8.71
CA SER A 312 -1.29 -6.50 8.28
C SER A 312 -2.46 -6.40 7.30
N THR A 313 -3.38 -5.45 7.51
CA THR A 313 -4.49 -5.26 6.57
C THR A 313 -4.01 -4.66 5.26
N LEU A 314 -3.08 -3.70 5.33
CA LEU A 314 -2.52 -3.07 4.14
C LEU A 314 -1.80 -4.09 3.25
N ILE A 315 -1.00 -5.00 3.83
CA ILE A 315 -0.27 -5.99 3.03
C ILE A 315 -1.20 -7.00 2.36
N ILE A 316 -2.25 -7.41 3.07
CA ILE A 316 -3.23 -8.36 2.54
C ILE A 316 -3.93 -7.72 1.34
N ALA A 317 -4.38 -6.48 1.47
CA ALA A 317 -5.04 -5.78 0.37
C ALA A 317 -4.12 -5.53 -0.84
N ILE A 318 -2.84 -5.22 -0.60
CA ILE A 318 -1.83 -5.13 -1.67
C ILE A 318 -1.69 -6.48 -2.39
N ARG A 319 -1.57 -7.59 -1.64
CA ARG A 319 -1.49 -8.93 -2.22
C ARG A 319 -2.70 -9.24 -3.07
N ASP A 320 -3.90 -9.07 -2.53
CA ASP A 320 -5.15 -9.36 -3.25
C ASP A 320 -5.26 -8.55 -4.54
N THR A 321 -4.81 -7.29 -4.51
CA THR A 321 -4.82 -6.41 -5.69
C THR A 321 -3.81 -6.86 -6.75
N VAL A 322 -2.58 -7.17 -6.35
CA VAL A 322 -1.53 -7.63 -7.28
C VAL A 322 -1.88 -9.00 -7.85
N ASP A 323 -2.38 -9.93 -7.03
CA ASP A 323 -2.83 -11.25 -7.46
C ASP A 323 -3.97 -11.15 -8.46
N SER A 324 -4.94 -10.26 -8.24
CA SER A 324 -6.03 -9.99 -9.19
C SER A 324 -5.51 -9.45 -10.52
N GLY A 325 -4.50 -8.57 -10.50
CA GLY A 325 -3.91 -8.04 -11.72
C GLY A 325 -3.13 -9.10 -12.52
N LEU A 326 -2.33 -9.91 -11.82
CA LEU A 326 -1.62 -11.05 -12.43
C LEU A 326 -2.59 -12.08 -13.01
N LYS A 327 -3.70 -12.35 -12.32
CA LYS A 327 -4.78 -13.21 -12.85
C LYS A 327 -5.39 -12.64 -14.12
N THR A 328 -5.63 -11.33 -14.17
CA THR A 328 -6.16 -10.65 -15.36
C THR A 328 -5.21 -10.78 -16.56
N ILE A 329 -3.90 -10.64 -16.33
CA ILE A 329 -2.89 -10.87 -17.39
C ILE A 329 -2.97 -12.31 -17.92
N ASN A 330 -3.09 -13.29 -17.03
CA ASN A 330 -3.21 -14.70 -17.42
C ASN A 330 -4.51 -15.00 -18.19
N GLU A 331 -5.63 -14.40 -17.79
CA GLU A 331 -6.90 -14.49 -18.52
C GLU A 331 -6.76 -13.90 -19.94
N VAL A 332 -6.11 -12.75 -20.09
CA VAL A 332 -5.83 -12.17 -21.42
C VAL A 332 -4.93 -13.10 -22.24
N LEU A 333 -3.86 -13.64 -21.66
CA LEU A 333 -2.96 -14.59 -22.32
C LEU A 333 -3.72 -15.81 -22.88
N ALA A 334 -4.67 -16.34 -22.13
CA ALA A 334 -5.49 -17.49 -22.56
C ALA A 334 -6.40 -17.18 -23.76
N THR A 335 -6.67 -15.91 -24.06
CA THR A 335 -7.47 -15.48 -25.22
C THR A 335 -6.65 -15.20 -26.48
N VAL A 336 -5.32 -15.16 -26.37
CA VAL A 336 -4.43 -14.83 -27.48
C VAL A 336 -4.50 -15.92 -28.55
N LYS A 337 -4.58 -15.50 -29.81
CA LYS A 337 -4.57 -16.38 -30.98
C LYS A 337 -3.34 -16.16 -31.85
N GLN A 338 -3.10 -17.07 -32.78
CA GLN A 338 -1.98 -16.98 -33.71
C GLN A 338 -2.03 -15.69 -34.55
N GLU A 339 -3.23 -15.24 -34.95
CA GLU A 339 -3.42 -13.98 -35.68
C GLU A 339 -3.13 -12.71 -34.85
N ASP A 340 -3.07 -12.82 -33.52
CA ASP A 340 -2.76 -11.69 -32.63
C ASP A 340 -1.24 -11.42 -32.53
N ARG A 341 -0.41 -12.28 -33.12
CA ARG A 341 1.04 -12.11 -33.13
C ARG A 341 1.41 -10.97 -34.09
N SER A 342 2.00 -9.91 -33.56
CA SER A 342 2.51 -8.81 -34.37
C SER A 342 3.65 -9.30 -35.27
N ALA A 343 3.64 -8.86 -36.52
CA ALA A 343 4.72 -9.16 -37.46
C ALA A 343 6.00 -8.50 -36.94
N GLU A 344 7.04 -9.28 -36.71
CA GLU A 344 8.37 -8.74 -36.46
C GLU A 344 8.76 -7.91 -37.69
N THR A 345 8.85 -6.59 -37.54
CA THR A 345 9.53 -5.75 -38.52
C THR A 345 11.01 -6.11 -38.47
N ALA A 346 11.40 -7.11 -39.25
CA ALA A 346 12.79 -7.37 -39.56
C ALA A 346 13.34 -6.11 -40.25
N ASN A 347 14.13 -5.32 -39.54
CA ASN A 347 14.99 -4.33 -40.16
C ASN A 347 16.11 -5.07 -40.91
N THR A 348 15.79 -5.69 -42.03
CA THR A 348 16.76 -6.09 -43.05
C THR A 348 17.14 -4.85 -43.83
N THR A 349 18.15 -4.11 -43.34
CA THR A 349 18.96 -3.26 -44.21
C THR A 349 19.82 -4.18 -45.07
N GLU A 350 19.27 -4.65 -46.19
CA GLU A 350 20.05 -5.23 -47.27
C GLU A 350 20.92 -4.12 -47.89
N SER A 351 22.21 -4.17 -47.57
CA SER A 351 23.25 -3.41 -48.28
C SER A 351 23.47 -4.05 -49.65
N THR A 352 22.70 -3.64 -50.66
CA THR A 352 23.05 -3.90 -52.06
C THR A 352 24.13 -2.91 -52.50
N ALA A 353 25.40 -3.28 -52.33
CA ALA A 353 26.50 -2.63 -53.03
C ALA A 353 26.68 -3.34 -54.38
N SER A 354 26.05 -2.79 -55.42
CA SER A 354 26.28 -3.21 -56.80
C SER A 354 27.66 -2.80 -57.25
N VAL A 355 28.47 -3.81 -57.57
CA VAL A 355 29.66 -3.70 -58.41
C VAL A 355 29.20 -3.48 -59.84
N GLU A 356 29.66 -2.42 -60.50
CA GLU A 356 29.85 -2.47 -61.95
C GLU A 356 31.06 -1.64 -62.37
N LYS A 357 31.69 -2.16 -63.41
CA LYS A 357 33.05 -1.92 -63.90
C LYS A 357 32.97 -1.13 -65.19
#